data_AF-A0A7G6SXU9-F1
#
_entry.id   AF-A0A7G6SXU9-F1
#
_cell.length_a   1.000
_cell.length_b   1.000
_cell.length_c   1.000
_cell.angle_alpha   90.00
_cell.angle_beta   90.00
_cell.angle_gamma   90.00
#
_symmetry.space_group_name_H-M   'P 1'
#
loop_
_entity.id
_entity.type
_entity.pdbx_description
1 polymer ?
#
loop_
_entity_poly.entity_id
_entity_poly.type
_entity_poly.pdbx_seq_one_letter_code
_entity_poly.pdbx_strand_id
1 'polypeptide(L)'
;MLIFIAGMPRSGSTYSFNVVRRALSRRGSVALVTSDRRAQFTSNETAHAIYKAHDADDELLSLLWSGSVKSICTIRKPESAVLSWLNTFGGEPAHVVDTVMLPWMRLYERIAAHSLILSMDEIESRRLLSTWKVGRYVCSDYSLLEWAKDCHNLSKRRVSHLLKEIESRKRQVVDCGWTYYDKETFSIVDIFQTATSSLRSLMFWPISTSV
;
A
#
# COMPACT_ATOMS: atom_id res chain seq x y z
N MET A 1 -2.66 3.10 17.82
CA MET A 1 -3.62 2.40 16.92
C MET A 1 -2.87 1.64 15.84
N LEU A 2 -3.20 0.36 15.64
CA LEU A 2 -2.65 -0.50 14.60
C LEU A 2 -3.63 -0.56 13.40
N ILE A 3 -3.10 -0.30 12.20
CA ILE A 3 -3.83 -0.44 10.93
C ILE A 3 -3.20 -1.55 10.09
N PHE A 4 -4.01 -2.51 9.66
CA PHE A 4 -3.61 -3.55 8.71
C PHE A 4 -3.97 -3.14 7.28
N ILE A 5 -2.98 -3.05 6.39
CA ILE A 5 -3.17 -2.81 4.95
C ILE A 5 -2.95 -4.13 4.22
N ALA A 6 -4.05 -4.80 3.88
CA ALA A 6 -4.08 -6.11 3.24
C ALA A 6 -4.36 -5.96 1.74
N GLY A 7 -3.31 -5.81 0.94
CA GLY A 7 -3.47 -5.60 -0.50
C GLY A 7 -3.46 -6.88 -1.30
N MET A 8 -4.34 -7.03 -2.28
CA MET A 8 -4.01 -7.94 -3.38
C MET A 8 -2.71 -7.44 -4.01
N PRO A 9 -1.74 -8.30 -4.31
CA PRO A 9 -0.55 -7.88 -5.03
C PRO A 9 -0.95 -7.08 -6.28
N ARG A 10 -0.38 -5.88 -6.44
CA ARG A 10 -0.67 -4.96 -7.56
C ARG A 10 -2.09 -4.36 -7.61
N SER A 11 -2.75 -4.18 -6.45
CA SER A 11 -4.10 -3.57 -6.35
C SER A 11 -4.16 -2.16 -5.76
N GLY A 12 -3.02 -1.49 -5.58
CA GLY A 12 -2.97 -0.13 -5.02
C GLY A 12 -2.88 -0.07 -3.50
N SER A 13 -2.47 -1.13 -2.82
CA SER A 13 -2.23 -1.11 -1.35
C SER A 13 -1.19 -0.08 -0.92
N THR A 14 -0.19 0.21 -1.76
CA THR A 14 0.78 1.30 -1.54
C THR A 14 0.12 2.68 -1.54
N TYR A 15 -0.89 2.89 -2.38
CA TYR A 15 -1.66 4.13 -2.36
C TYR A 15 -2.44 4.26 -1.04
N SER A 16 -3.18 3.22 -0.64
CA SER A 16 -3.92 3.21 0.63
C SER A 16 -3.00 3.39 1.84
N PHE A 17 -1.85 2.72 1.85
CA PHE A 17 -0.81 2.89 2.85
C PHE A 17 -0.40 4.36 3.00
N ASN A 18 -0.11 5.04 1.88
CA ASN A 18 0.33 6.43 1.91
C ASN A 18 -0.77 7.39 2.39
N VAL A 19 -2.05 7.13 2.08
CA VAL A 19 -3.17 7.90 2.65
C VAL A 19 -3.24 7.70 4.17
N VAL A 20 -3.25 6.45 4.63
CA VAL A 20 -3.31 6.10 6.07
C VAL A 20 -2.16 6.74 6.83
N ARG A 21 -0.94 6.58 6.32
CA ARG A 21 0.24 7.13 6.94
C ARG A 21 0.15 8.65 7.12
N ARG A 22 -0.22 9.37 6.07
CA ARG A 22 -0.35 10.84 6.15
C ARG A 22 -1.45 11.27 7.11
N ALA A 23 -2.58 10.56 7.15
CA ALA A 23 -3.63 10.82 8.12
C ALA A 23 -3.15 10.62 9.56
N LEU A 24 -2.42 9.54 9.84
CA LEU A 24 -1.91 9.23 11.18
C LEU A 24 -0.74 10.11 11.61
N SER A 25 0.18 10.46 10.72
CA SER A 25 1.36 11.26 11.04
C SER A 25 1.05 12.67 11.54
N ARG A 26 -0.17 13.15 11.32
CA ARG A 26 -0.66 14.44 11.87
C ARG A 26 -1.13 14.33 13.31
N ARG A 27 -1.36 13.11 13.79
CA ARG A 27 -1.93 12.79 15.10
C ARG A 27 -0.91 12.15 16.04
N GLY A 28 0.26 11.76 15.52
CA GLY A 28 1.36 11.25 16.31
C GLY A 28 2.40 10.52 15.47
N SER A 29 3.38 9.93 16.15
CA SER A 29 4.39 9.06 15.55
C SER A 29 3.75 7.85 14.87
N VAL A 30 4.27 7.47 13.70
CA VAL A 30 3.78 6.33 12.90
C VAL A 30 4.91 5.36 12.59
N ALA A 31 4.85 4.17 13.20
CA ALA A 31 5.76 3.08 12.87
C ALA A 31 5.24 2.27 11.66
N LEU A 32 6.17 1.80 10.83
CA LEU A 32 5.91 0.75 9.84
C LEU A 32 6.33 -0.57 10.45
N VAL A 33 5.48 -1.57 10.33
CA VAL A 33 5.74 -2.88 10.92
C VAL A 33 5.99 -3.86 9.81
N THR A 34 7.17 -4.46 9.87
CA THR A 34 7.55 -5.61 9.08
C THR A 34 7.41 -6.87 9.94
N SER A 35 7.28 -8.04 9.30
CA SER A 35 7.12 -9.36 9.93
C SER A 35 8.02 -9.59 11.15
N ASP A 36 9.24 -9.06 11.09
CA ASP A 36 10.33 -9.36 12.03
C ASP A 36 10.33 -8.43 13.26
N ARG A 37 9.41 -7.47 13.34
CA ARG A 37 9.48 -6.32 14.27
C ARG A 37 8.21 -6.04 15.05
N ARG A 38 7.32 -7.02 15.26
CA ARG A 38 6.14 -6.85 16.12
C ARG A 38 6.49 -6.36 17.53
N ALA A 39 7.67 -6.72 18.06
CA ALA A 39 8.16 -6.19 19.34
C ALA A 39 8.32 -4.66 19.40
N GLN A 40 8.31 -3.94 18.27
CA GLN A 40 8.42 -2.47 18.25
C GLN A 40 7.11 -1.76 18.63
N PHE A 41 5.97 -2.45 18.62
CA PHE A 41 4.69 -1.87 19.05
C PHE A 41 4.58 -1.63 20.55
N THR A 42 5.47 -2.23 21.34
CA THR A 42 5.47 -2.09 22.80
C THR A 42 6.37 -0.96 23.29
N SER A 43 6.98 -0.17 22.40
CA SER A 43 7.75 1.01 22.81
C SER A 43 6.82 2.20 23.11
N ASN A 44 7.03 2.87 24.23
CA ASN A 44 6.19 3.99 24.72
C ASN A 44 6.15 5.23 23.81
N GLU A 45 6.93 5.25 22.72
CA GLU A 45 7.06 6.42 21.84
C GLU A 45 6.16 6.36 20.59
N THR A 46 5.53 5.22 20.30
CA THR A 46 4.77 5.01 19.06
C THR A 46 3.26 5.18 19.28
N ALA A 47 2.68 6.26 18.75
CA ALA A 47 1.23 6.50 18.85
C ALA A 47 0.41 5.62 17.89
N HIS A 48 0.93 5.41 16.69
CA HIS A 48 0.28 4.67 15.63
C HIS A 48 1.23 3.75 14.90
N ALA A 49 0.69 2.72 14.29
CA ALA A 49 1.51 1.84 13.49
C ALA A 49 0.71 1.18 12.36
N ILE A 50 1.42 0.88 11.27
CA ILE A 50 0.84 0.34 10.05
C ILE A 50 1.56 -0.97 9.74
N TYR A 51 0.79 -2.04 9.64
CA TYR A 51 1.26 -3.32 9.13
C TYR A 51 0.76 -3.47 7.70
N LYS A 52 1.67 -3.46 6.71
CA LYS A 52 1.34 -3.69 5.30
C LYS A 52 1.86 -5.07 4.94
N ALA A 53 0.96 -6.00 4.64
CA ALA A 53 1.32 -7.36 4.27
C ALA A 53 0.31 -7.96 3.29
N HIS A 54 0.68 -9.10 2.72
CA HIS A 54 -0.15 -9.89 1.79
C HIS A 54 -0.69 -11.17 2.45
N ASP A 55 -0.32 -11.39 3.71
CA ASP A 55 -0.66 -12.51 4.59
C ASP A 55 -1.05 -12.00 5.99
N ALA A 56 -1.58 -12.90 6.81
CA ALA A 56 -1.88 -12.68 8.21
C ALA A 56 -1.83 -14.02 8.96
N ASP A 57 -1.30 -14.00 10.17
CA ASP A 57 -1.38 -15.12 11.10
C ASP A 57 -2.62 -15.04 12.00
N ASP A 58 -2.86 -16.09 12.78
CA ASP A 58 -4.08 -16.20 13.58
C ASP A 58 -4.17 -15.15 14.69
N GLU A 59 -3.03 -14.64 15.18
CA GLU A 59 -2.99 -13.53 16.13
C GLU A 59 -3.54 -12.24 15.50
N LEU A 60 -3.01 -11.85 14.32
CA LEU A 60 -3.49 -10.65 13.63
C LEU A 60 -4.96 -10.76 13.23
N LEU A 61 -5.40 -11.95 12.82
CA LEU A 61 -6.80 -12.19 12.47
C LEU A 61 -7.72 -12.12 13.68
N SER A 62 -7.30 -12.65 14.83
CA SER A 62 -8.03 -12.51 16.09
C SER A 62 -8.20 -11.04 16.48
N LEU A 63 -7.14 -10.23 16.34
CA LEU A 63 -7.18 -8.79 16.60
C LEU A 63 -8.06 -8.02 15.61
N LEU A 64 -8.14 -8.47 14.36
CA LEU A 64 -9.01 -7.90 13.35
C LEU A 64 -10.48 -8.21 13.68
N TRP A 65 -10.80 -9.47 13.98
CA TRP A 65 -12.15 -9.91 14.29
C TRP A 65 -12.70 -9.31 15.58
N SER A 66 -11.84 -9.05 16.57
CA SER A 66 -12.22 -8.32 17.80
C SER A 66 -12.42 -6.81 17.58
N GLY A 67 -12.07 -6.28 16.41
CA GLY A 67 -12.09 -4.84 16.12
C GLY A 67 -10.95 -4.06 16.76
N SER A 68 -9.97 -4.72 17.40
CA SER A 68 -8.78 -4.07 17.97
C SER A 68 -7.85 -3.51 16.89
N VAL A 69 -7.90 -4.07 15.67
CA VAL A 69 -7.18 -3.61 14.49
C VAL A 69 -8.18 -3.19 13.42
N LYS A 70 -8.01 -2.00 12.85
CA LYS A 70 -8.72 -1.63 11.63
C LYS A 70 -7.98 -2.18 10.42
N SER A 71 -8.70 -2.75 9.46
CA SER A 71 -8.12 -3.21 8.21
C SER A 71 -8.63 -2.43 7.00
N ILE A 72 -7.74 -2.20 6.02
CA ILE A 72 -8.08 -1.77 4.67
C ILE A 72 -7.61 -2.85 3.72
N CYS A 73 -8.51 -3.33 2.88
CA CYS A 73 -8.21 -4.34 1.89
C CYS A 73 -8.36 -3.77 0.48
N THR A 74 -7.29 -3.79 -0.30
CA THR A 74 -7.34 -3.35 -1.70
C THR A 74 -7.46 -4.55 -2.64
N ILE A 75 -8.38 -4.47 -3.59
CA ILE A 75 -8.70 -5.57 -4.52
C ILE A 75 -8.54 -5.13 -5.97
N ARG A 76 -8.25 -6.08 -6.85
CA ARG A 76 -8.20 -5.87 -8.30
C ARG A 76 -8.77 -7.10 -9.00
N LYS A 77 -9.23 -6.95 -10.24
CA LYS A 77 -9.54 -8.10 -11.10
C LYS A 77 -8.32 -9.03 -11.15
N PRO A 78 -8.45 -10.33 -10.81
CA PRO A 78 -7.31 -11.24 -10.73
C PRO A 78 -6.45 -11.29 -11.98
N GLU A 79 -7.07 -11.28 -13.17
CA GLU A 79 -6.37 -11.33 -14.45
C GLU A 79 -5.49 -10.08 -14.63
N SER A 80 -6.01 -8.92 -14.24
CA SER A 80 -5.27 -7.65 -14.30
C SER A 80 -4.13 -7.60 -13.28
N ALA A 81 -4.29 -8.22 -12.10
CA ALA A 81 -3.24 -8.32 -11.10
C ALA A 81 -2.11 -9.24 -11.55
N VAL A 82 -2.45 -10.41 -12.11
CA VAL A 82 -1.49 -11.37 -12.68
C VAL A 82 -0.73 -10.73 -13.84
N LEU A 83 -1.41 -10.14 -14.82
CA LEU A 83 -0.75 -9.44 -15.94
C LEU A 83 0.17 -8.33 -15.43
N SER A 84 -0.27 -7.57 -14.42
CA SER A 84 0.57 -6.54 -13.81
C SER A 84 1.78 -7.12 -13.09
N TRP A 85 1.66 -8.29 -12.46
CA TRP A 85 2.78 -8.98 -11.83
C TRP A 85 3.78 -9.46 -12.88
N LEU A 86 3.32 -10.20 -13.90
CA LEU A 86 4.14 -10.73 -14.98
C LEU A 86 4.91 -9.61 -15.70
N ASN A 87 4.25 -8.50 -15.99
CA ASN A 87 4.90 -7.34 -16.62
C ASN A 87 5.95 -6.67 -15.71
N THR A 88 5.85 -6.83 -14.38
CA THR A 88 6.75 -6.17 -13.42
C THR A 88 7.90 -7.07 -12.98
N PHE A 89 7.62 -8.36 -12.73
CA PHE A 89 8.53 -9.31 -12.09
C PHE A 89 8.80 -10.55 -12.97
N GLY A 90 8.12 -10.70 -14.10
CA GLY A 90 8.17 -11.91 -14.90
C GLY A 90 7.51 -13.10 -14.20
N GLY A 91 7.92 -14.31 -14.59
CA GLY A 91 7.45 -15.57 -14.04
C GLY A 91 6.44 -16.30 -14.95
N GLU A 92 6.06 -17.50 -14.52
CA GLU A 92 5.05 -18.29 -15.20
C GLU A 92 3.65 -17.91 -14.66
N PRO A 93 2.64 -17.70 -15.54
CA PRO A 93 1.28 -17.37 -15.10
C PRO A 93 0.69 -18.34 -14.06
N ALA A 94 0.83 -19.65 -14.28
CA ALA A 94 0.31 -20.67 -13.35
C ALA A 94 0.96 -20.55 -11.97
N HIS A 95 2.30 -20.42 -11.94
CA HIS A 95 3.04 -20.21 -10.70
C HIS A 95 2.56 -18.96 -9.94
N VAL A 96 2.38 -17.82 -10.62
CA VAL A 96 1.91 -16.59 -9.98
C VAL A 96 0.49 -16.75 -9.41
N VAL A 97 -0.38 -17.45 -10.13
CA VAL A 97 -1.72 -17.75 -9.61
C VAL A 97 -1.62 -18.58 -8.34
N ASP A 98 -0.85 -19.66 -8.36
CA ASP A 98 -0.79 -20.62 -7.26
C ASP A 98 -0.07 -20.10 -6.02
N THR A 99 1.01 -19.35 -6.19
CA THR A 99 1.87 -18.94 -5.06
C THR A 99 1.60 -17.53 -4.57
N VAL A 100 0.95 -16.68 -5.37
CA VAL A 100 0.71 -15.27 -5.03
C VAL A 100 -0.78 -14.97 -4.92
N MET A 101 -1.58 -15.34 -5.93
CA MET A 101 -2.99 -14.95 -5.97
C MET A 101 -3.87 -15.82 -5.07
N LEU A 102 -3.72 -17.15 -5.13
CA LEU A 102 -4.53 -18.06 -4.31
C LEU A 102 -4.34 -17.84 -2.80
N PRO A 103 -3.11 -17.69 -2.26
CA PRO A 103 -2.93 -17.39 -0.85
C PRO A 103 -3.59 -16.07 -0.43
N TRP A 104 -3.48 -15.04 -1.28
CA TRP A 104 -4.14 -13.76 -1.03
C TRP A 104 -5.67 -13.89 -1.05
N MET A 105 -6.24 -14.66 -1.99
CA MET A 105 -7.69 -14.88 -2.06
C MET A 105 -8.21 -15.58 -0.80
N ARG A 106 -7.46 -16.56 -0.26
CA ARG A 106 -7.79 -17.22 1.02
C ARG A 106 -7.73 -16.23 2.19
N LEU A 107 -6.77 -15.30 2.20
CA LEU A 107 -6.74 -14.23 3.18
C LEU A 107 -7.97 -13.32 3.04
N TYR A 108 -8.28 -12.90 1.81
CA TYR A 108 -9.41 -12.01 1.51
C TYR A 108 -10.73 -12.55 2.06
N GLU A 109 -11.01 -13.84 1.86
CA GLU A 109 -12.21 -14.50 2.40
C GLU A 109 -12.33 -14.38 3.92
N ARG A 110 -11.20 -14.36 4.64
CA ARG A 110 -11.16 -14.27 6.12
C ARG A 110 -11.29 -12.85 6.65
N ILE A 111 -10.91 -11.83 5.86
CA ILE A 111 -10.81 -10.44 6.34
C ILE A 111 -11.88 -9.52 5.75
N ALA A 112 -12.50 -9.87 4.61
CA ALA A 112 -13.31 -8.94 3.84
C ALA A 112 -14.45 -8.29 4.64
N ALA A 113 -15.13 -9.04 5.50
CA ALA A 113 -16.22 -8.55 6.33
C ALA A 113 -15.77 -7.56 7.42
N HIS A 114 -14.48 -7.52 7.73
CA HIS A 114 -13.86 -6.70 8.78
C HIS A 114 -12.94 -5.60 8.23
N SER A 115 -12.91 -5.43 6.91
CA SER A 115 -12.03 -4.49 6.22
C SER A 115 -12.80 -3.43 5.45
N LEU A 116 -12.25 -2.22 5.36
CA LEU A 116 -12.64 -1.29 4.31
C LEU A 116 -12.13 -1.81 2.96
N ILE A 117 -13.05 -2.24 2.09
CA ILE A 117 -12.71 -2.72 0.74
C ILE A 117 -12.56 -1.55 -0.23
N LEU A 118 -11.48 -1.54 -1.00
CA LEU A 118 -11.24 -0.58 -2.08
C LEU A 118 -10.78 -1.31 -3.34
N SER A 119 -11.50 -1.12 -4.44
CA SER A 119 -11.05 -1.66 -5.73
C SER A 119 -10.02 -0.72 -6.38
N MET A 120 -9.09 -1.31 -7.14
CA MET A 120 -8.16 -0.56 -7.98
C MET A 120 -8.90 0.39 -8.92
N ASP A 121 -10.01 -0.06 -9.50
CA ASP A 121 -10.86 0.76 -10.37
C ASP A 121 -11.40 2.00 -9.63
N GLU A 122 -11.80 1.87 -8.36
CA GLU A 122 -12.21 3.02 -7.53
C GLU A 122 -11.05 3.97 -7.25
N ILE A 123 -9.87 3.43 -6.92
CA ILE A 123 -8.67 4.23 -6.67
C ILE A 123 -8.28 5.05 -7.91
N GLU A 124 -8.41 4.48 -9.10
CA GLU A 124 -8.04 5.14 -10.34
C GLU A 124 -9.09 6.13 -10.83
N SER A 125 -10.36 5.72 -10.86
CA SER A 125 -11.45 6.53 -11.41
C SER A 125 -11.99 7.56 -10.44
N ARG A 126 -11.93 7.28 -9.12
CA ARG A 126 -12.53 8.10 -8.06
C ARG A 126 -11.54 8.33 -6.92
N ARG A 127 -10.29 8.63 -7.27
CA ARG A 127 -9.18 8.84 -6.31
C ARG A 127 -9.51 9.82 -5.18
N LEU A 128 -10.22 10.90 -5.47
CA LEU A 128 -10.62 11.88 -4.46
C LEU A 128 -11.54 11.25 -3.40
N LEU A 129 -12.56 10.51 -3.85
CA LEU A 129 -13.47 9.77 -2.98
C LEU A 129 -12.74 8.67 -2.21
N SER A 130 -11.86 7.91 -2.87
CA SER A 130 -11.04 6.88 -2.22
C SER A 130 -10.18 7.46 -1.10
N THR A 131 -9.53 8.61 -1.34
CA THR A 131 -8.71 9.31 -0.34
C THR A 131 -9.56 9.70 0.87
N TRP A 132 -10.75 10.25 0.63
CA TRP A 132 -11.69 10.63 1.69
C TRP A 132 -12.13 9.42 2.52
N LYS A 133 -12.58 8.35 1.85
CA LYS A 133 -13.02 7.10 2.50
C LYS A 133 -11.95 6.52 3.40
N VAL A 134 -10.71 6.37 2.89
CA VAL A 134 -9.58 5.85 3.67
C VAL A 134 -9.28 6.74 4.86
N GLY A 135 -9.13 8.05 4.64
CA GLY A 135 -8.79 9.01 5.68
C GLY A 135 -9.83 9.02 6.80
N ARG A 136 -11.13 9.08 6.45
CA ARG A 136 -12.25 9.06 7.41
C ARG A 136 -12.39 7.74 8.15
N TYR A 137 -12.14 6.62 7.48
CA TYR A 137 -12.22 5.30 8.08
C TYR A 137 -11.16 5.12 9.18
N VAL A 138 -9.94 5.60 8.93
CA VAL A 138 -8.86 5.52 9.92
C VAL A 138 -9.03 6.60 11.00
N CYS A 139 -9.25 7.85 10.61
CA CYS A 139 -9.35 9.01 11.49
C CYS A 139 -10.73 9.67 11.38
N SER A 140 -11.54 9.58 12.43
CA SER A 140 -12.91 10.14 12.49
C SER A 140 -12.95 11.67 12.52
N ASP A 141 -11.81 12.33 12.62
CA ASP A 141 -11.62 13.78 12.58
C ASP A 141 -10.91 14.23 11.29
N TYR A 142 -10.69 13.32 10.32
CA TYR A 142 -10.06 13.67 9.03
C TYR A 142 -10.88 14.74 8.30
N SER A 143 -10.24 15.88 8.08
CA SER A 143 -10.85 17.13 7.61
C SER A 143 -10.74 17.32 6.09
N LEU A 144 -11.59 18.19 5.54
CA LEU A 144 -11.55 18.54 4.11
C LEU A 144 -10.21 19.17 3.69
N LEU A 145 -9.57 19.92 4.59
CA LEU A 145 -8.25 20.52 4.32
C LEU A 145 -7.15 19.48 4.25
N GLU A 146 -7.15 18.49 5.16
CA GLU A 146 -6.22 17.36 5.09
C GLU A 146 -6.45 16.54 3.83
N TRP A 147 -7.71 16.26 3.51
CA TRP A 147 -8.12 15.57 2.30
C TRP A 147 -7.62 16.25 1.02
N ALA A 148 -7.85 17.55 0.87
CA ALA A 148 -7.38 18.32 -0.29
C ALA A 148 -5.84 18.26 -0.41
N LYS A 149 -5.12 18.44 0.71
CA LYS A 149 -3.66 18.32 0.75
C LYS A 149 -3.19 16.92 0.36
N ASP A 150 -3.85 15.87 0.80
CA ASP A 150 -3.46 14.49 0.50
C ASP A 150 -3.77 14.10 -0.95
N CYS A 151 -4.93 14.52 -1.47
CA CYS A 151 -5.27 14.34 -2.88
C CYS A 151 -4.25 14.99 -3.83
N HIS A 152 -3.76 16.18 -3.44
CA HIS A 152 -2.72 16.89 -4.17
C HIS A 152 -1.36 16.17 -4.10
N ASN A 153 -0.93 15.81 -2.89
CA ASN A 153 0.40 15.22 -2.65
C ASN A 153 0.52 13.80 -3.20
N LEU A 154 -0.56 13.02 -3.20
CA LEU A 154 -0.61 11.65 -3.71
C LEU A 154 -1.05 11.57 -5.18
N SER A 155 -0.96 12.69 -5.92
CA SER A 155 -1.21 12.67 -7.36
C SER A 155 -0.14 11.89 -8.11
N LYS A 156 -0.56 11.13 -9.14
CA LYS A 156 0.36 10.31 -9.97
C LYS A 156 1.56 11.15 -10.45
N ARG A 157 1.31 12.40 -10.88
CA ARG A 157 2.34 13.36 -11.30
C ARG A 157 3.37 13.65 -10.20
N ARG A 158 2.90 13.90 -8.97
CA ARG A 158 3.77 14.30 -7.86
C ARG A 158 4.53 13.12 -7.26
N VAL A 159 3.89 11.95 -7.15
CA VAL A 159 4.58 10.71 -6.79
C VAL A 159 5.66 10.41 -7.84
N SER A 160 5.35 10.47 -9.13
CA SER A 160 6.35 10.26 -10.19
C SER A 160 7.52 11.25 -10.14
N HIS A 161 7.25 12.52 -9.79
CA HIS A 161 8.30 13.52 -9.61
C HIS A 161 9.21 13.19 -8.41
N LEU A 162 8.60 12.80 -7.28
CA LEU A 162 9.31 12.38 -6.08
C LEU A 162 10.23 11.19 -6.37
N LEU A 163 9.78 10.24 -7.20
CA LEU A 163 10.58 9.09 -7.62
C LEU A 163 11.83 9.49 -8.39
N LYS A 164 11.67 10.36 -9.39
CA LYS A 164 12.80 10.90 -10.16
C LYS A 164 13.80 11.67 -9.28
N GLU A 165 13.29 12.39 -8.27
CA GLU A 165 14.14 13.05 -7.29
C GLU A 165 14.88 12.08 -6.37
N ILE A 166 14.24 11.00 -5.93
CA ILE A 166 14.87 9.97 -5.10
C ILE A 166 15.97 9.25 -5.89
N GLU A 167 15.69 8.88 -7.14
CA GLU A 167 16.65 8.24 -8.05
C GLU A 167 17.87 9.13 -8.33
N SER A 168 17.63 10.41 -8.63
CA SER A 168 18.72 11.37 -8.93
C SER A 168 19.56 11.72 -7.72
N ARG A 169 18.99 11.72 -6.51
CA ARG A 169 19.69 12.12 -5.27
C ARG A 169 20.40 10.97 -4.54
N LYS A 170 20.30 9.72 -5.00
CA LYS A 170 20.76 8.53 -4.25
C LYS A 170 20.35 8.60 -2.76
N ARG A 171 19.13 9.06 -2.48
CA ARG A 171 18.64 9.23 -1.11
C ARG A 171 18.71 7.90 -0.36
N GLN A 172 18.86 7.93 0.97
CA GLN A 172 18.90 6.72 1.79
C GLN A 172 17.54 6.00 1.75
N VAL A 173 17.38 5.14 0.76
CA VAL A 173 16.22 4.27 0.61
C VAL A 173 16.44 3.04 1.50
N VAL A 174 15.47 2.73 2.35
CA VAL A 174 15.48 1.48 3.13
C VAL A 174 14.79 0.40 2.32
N ASP A 175 15.49 -0.71 2.11
CA ASP A 175 14.98 -1.91 1.46
C ASP A 175 14.14 -2.72 2.46
N CYS A 176 12.91 -3.04 2.09
CA CYS A 176 12.00 -3.92 2.84
C CYS A 176 11.58 -5.13 1.98
N GLY A 177 12.45 -5.60 1.09
CA GLY A 177 12.24 -6.75 0.19
C GLY A 177 11.52 -6.38 -1.10
N TRP A 178 10.24 -5.99 -1.00
CA TRP A 178 9.36 -5.69 -2.15
C TRP A 178 8.99 -4.20 -2.27
N THR A 179 9.44 -3.41 -1.30
CA THR A 179 9.15 -1.98 -1.18
C THR A 179 10.37 -1.24 -0.71
N TYR A 180 10.55 -0.08 -1.30
CA TYR A 180 11.50 0.92 -0.88
C TYR A 180 10.76 2.04 -0.15
N TYR A 181 11.40 2.56 0.87
CA TYR A 181 10.82 3.63 1.65
C TYR A 181 11.87 4.74 1.86
N ASP A 182 11.44 5.98 1.62
CA ASP A 182 12.30 7.17 1.78
C ASP A 182 12.26 7.67 3.23
N LYS A 183 13.42 7.73 3.89
CA LYS A 183 13.53 8.09 5.32
C LYS A 183 13.05 9.50 5.68
N GLU A 184 13.05 10.45 4.74
CA GLU A 184 12.68 11.85 5.01
C GLU A 184 11.21 12.15 4.72
N THR A 185 10.69 11.66 3.59
CA THR A 185 9.32 11.91 3.12
C THR A 185 8.33 10.86 3.59
N PHE A 186 8.86 9.82 4.20
CA PHE A 186 8.16 8.68 4.70
C PHE A 186 7.19 7.99 3.70
N SER A 187 7.46 8.09 2.40
CA SER A 187 6.62 7.50 1.35
C SER A 187 7.11 6.10 0.97
N ILE A 188 6.20 5.13 0.90
CA ILE A 188 6.50 3.82 0.30
C ILE A 188 6.35 3.92 -1.21
N VAL A 189 7.33 3.32 -1.89
CA VAL A 189 7.36 3.09 -3.32
C VAL A 189 7.64 1.61 -3.58
N ASP A 190 6.81 0.95 -4.37
CA ASP A 190 7.14 -0.38 -4.90
C ASP A 190 8.09 -0.20 -6.11
N ILE A 191 9.38 -0.61 -6.01
CA ILE A 191 10.34 -0.63 -7.15
C ILE A 191 11.10 -1.97 -7.17
N PHE A 192 10.96 -2.67 -8.29
CA PHE A 192 11.92 -3.49 -9.05
C PHE A 192 13.05 -4.23 -8.34
N GLN A 193 12.94 -5.56 -8.28
CA GLN A 193 14.10 -6.43 -8.48
C GLN A 193 14.28 -6.65 -9.99
N THR A 194 15.14 -5.86 -10.62
CA THR A 194 15.91 -6.34 -11.77
C THR A 194 17.37 -6.26 -11.38
N ALA A 195 17.95 -7.43 -11.12
CA ALA A 195 19.39 -7.58 -11.17
C ALA A 195 19.88 -6.93 -12.47
N THR A 196 20.89 -6.08 -12.34
CA THR A 196 21.63 -5.40 -13.41
C THR A 196 20.90 -4.29 -14.18
N SER A 197 21.38 -3.07 -13.93
CA SER A 197 21.40 -1.90 -14.83
C SER A 197 20.08 -1.38 -15.39
N SER A 198 19.75 -0.15 -14.96
CA SER A 198 18.73 0.78 -15.47
C SER A 198 17.32 0.59 -14.91
N LEU A 199 16.92 1.55 -14.08
CA LEU A 199 15.55 1.79 -13.61
C LEU A 199 14.65 2.22 -14.78
N ARG A 200 14.39 1.29 -15.71
CA ARG A 200 13.50 1.49 -16.85
C ARG A 200 12.28 0.59 -16.73
N SER A 201 11.35 0.95 -15.84
CA SER A 201 9.90 0.70 -16.03
C SER A 201 9.06 1.17 -14.84
N LEU A 202 9.30 2.40 -14.34
CA LEU A 202 8.40 2.98 -13.35
C LEU A 202 7.01 3.24 -13.96
N MET A 203 6.03 2.42 -13.56
CA MET A 203 4.60 2.70 -13.58
C MET A 203 4.09 3.53 -14.79
N PHE A 204 4.25 2.99 -15.99
CA PHE A 204 3.44 3.37 -17.14
C PHE A 204 3.11 2.10 -17.92
N TRP A 205 1.83 1.74 -17.98
CA TRP A 205 1.32 1.15 -19.22
C TRP A 205 0.86 2.30 -20.10
N PRO A 206 1.09 2.21 -21.43
CA PRO A 206 0.87 3.31 -22.34
C PRO A 206 -0.59 3.73 -22.28
N ILE A 207 -0.81 5.04 -22.32
CA ILE A 207 -2.10 5.55 -22.77
C ILE A 207 -2.22 5.01 -24.20
N SER A 208 -3.07 3.99 -24.38
CA SER A 208 -3.67 3.73 -25.68
C SER A 208 -4.51 4.98 -25.99
N THR A 209 -3.89 5.92 -26.69
CA THR A 209 -4.63 6.87 -27.50
C THR A 209 -5.09 6.09 -28.72
N SER A 210 -6.24 5.44 -28.62
CA SER A 210 -7.06 5.20 -29.80
C SER A 210 -7.63 6.55 -30.21
N VAL A 211 -7.07 7.10 -31.29
CA VAL A 211 -7.79 7.98 -32.22
C VAL A 211 -8.91 7.17 -32.86
#